data_AF-A0A1A0IQB9-F1
#
_entry.id   AF-A0A1A0IQB9-F1
#
_cell.length_a   1.000
_cell.length_b   1.000
_cell.length_c   1.000
_cell.angle_alpha   90.00
_cell.angle_beta   90.00
_cell.angle_gamma   90.00
#
_symmetry.space_group_name_H-M   'P 1'
#
loop_
_entity.id
_entity.type
_entity.pdbx_description
1 polymer ?
#
loop_
_entity_poly.entity_id
_entity_poly.type
_entity_poly.pdbx_seq_one_letter_code
_entity_poly.pdbx_strand_id
1 'polypeptide(L)'
;MPTTTTEAQDALATARAHHAELEDAIRDGNDTITAAQLADATAEIRTAELRLEAAERAEQRTAEAARAHEADVVRQEFEHLTGKGSEKARKAYAAAVAALRTLTAEANGLRDTRAALQARASMAGVDLPFWDSERVVDGGGESYINRAIKEARGDVLTHAHALHDDKRRAEFAAAAQRAEKLDRERHERFMANTEVTDELGRRVVADVDA
;
A
#
# COMPACT_ATOMS: atom_id res chain seq x y z
N MET A 1 -37.98 -10.93 -32.29
CA MET A 1 -38.33 -10.48 -30.92
C MET A 1 -37.14 -9.67 -30.42
N PRO A 2 -37.33 -8.44 -29.92
CA PRO A 2 -36.22 -7.67 -29.37
C PRO A 2 -35.59 -8.45 -28.20
N THR A 3 -34.28 -8.55 -28.21
CA THR A 3 -33.44 -9.35 -27.30
C THR A 3 -32.75 -8.53 -26.23
N THR A 4 -32.75 -7.20 -26.40
CA THR A 4 -32.12 -6.24 -25.48
C THR A 4 -33.08 -5.11 -25.12
N THR A 5 -32.82 -4.44 -23.99
CA THR A 5 -33.58 -3.26 -23.54
C THR A 5 -33.58 -2.15 -24.60
N THR A 6 -32.44 -1.93 -25.26
CA THR A 6 -32.32 -0.96 -26.37
C THR A 6 -33.22 -1.32 -27.56
N GLU A 7 -33.20 -2.57 -28.03
CA GLU A 7 -34.08 -2.99 -29.13
C GLU A 7 -35.57 -2.87 -28.78
N ALA A 8 -35.94 -3.07 -27.50
CA ALA A 8 -37.31 -2.89 -27.05
C ALA A 8 -37.72 -1.42 -26.92
N GLN A 9 -36.78 -0.54 -26.52
CA GLN A 9 -36.98 0.92 -26.51
C GLN A 9 -37.19 1.47 -27.93
N ASP A 10 -36.38 1.03 -28.90
CA ASP A 10 -36.49 1.44 -30.30
C ASP A 10 -37.82 0.97 -30.91
N ALA A 11 -38.26 -0.25 -30.59
CA ALA A 11 -39.56 -0.76 -31.01
C ALA A 11 -40.73 0.05 -30.42
N LEU A 12 -40.64 0.46 -29.16
CA LEU A 12 -41.65 1.32 -28.53
C LEU A 12 -41.67 2.73 -29.12
N ALA A 13 -40.49 3.31 -29.42
CA ALA A 13 -40.39 4.61 -30.08
C ALA A 13 -41.01 4.56 -31.48
N THR A 14 -40.75 3.49 -32.24
CA THR A 14 -41.33 3.27 -33.57
C THR A 14 -42.85 3.14 -33.50
N ALA A 15 -43.39 2.34 -32.57
CA ALA A 15 -44.84 2.18 -32.40
C ALA A 15 -45.54 3.51 -32.01
N ARG A 16 -44.90 4.32 -31.16
CA ARG A 16 -45.40 5.65 -30.79
C ARG A 16 -45.37 6.64 -31.95
N ALA A 17 -44.30 6.63 -32.74
CA ALA A 17 -44.20 7.47 -33.94
C ALA A 17 -45.29 7.11 -34.96
N HIS A 18 -45.49 5.82 -35.23
CA HIS A 18 -46.54 5.33 -36.13
C HIS A 18 -47.95 5.73 -35.66
N HIS A 19 -48.23 5.61 -34.36
CA HIS A 19 -49.51 6.08 -33.80
C HIS A 19 -49.70 7.60 -33.96
N ALA A 20 -48.66 8.39 -33.67
CA ALA A 20 -48.72 9.85 -33.82
C ALA A 20 -48.92 10.27 -35.28
N GLU A 21 -48.27 9.59 -36.24
CA GLU A 21 -48.48 9.82 -37.68
C GLU A 21 -49.94 9.59 -38.09
N LEU A 22 -50.58 8.55 -37.55
CA LEU A 22 -52.00 8.29 -37.80
C LEU A 22 -52.91 9.38 -37.20
N GLU A 23 -52.61 9.85 -35.98
CA GLU A 23 -53.37 10.93 -35.34
C GLU A 23 -53.23 12.26 -36.09
N ASP A 24 -52.03 12.59 -36.54
CA ASP A 24 -51.75 13.81 -37.31
C ASP A 24 -52.42 13.77 -38.68
N ALA A 25 -52.37 12.63 -39.38
CA ALA A 25 -53.06 12.46 -40.66
C ALA A 25 -54.59 12.61 -40.54
N ILE A 26 -55.20 12.11 -39.45
CA ILE A 26 -56.63 12.35 -39.16
C ILE A 26 -56.90 13.84 -38.94
N ARG A 27 -56.04 14.53 -38.17
CA ARG A 27 -56.16 15.97 -37.90
C ARG A 27 -56.05 16.80 -39.19
N ASP A 28 -55.21 16.37 -40.11
CA ASP A 28 -54.98 16.99 -41.42
C ASP A 28 -56.09 16.66 -42.45
N GLY A 29 -57.10 15.87 -42.05
CA GLY A 29 -58.30 15.62 -42.83
C GLY A 29 -58.29 14.35 -43.68
N ASN A 30 -57.38 13.40 -43.42
CA ASN A 30 -57.41 12.08 -44.04
C ASN A 30 -58.55 11.23 -43.45
N ASP A 31 -59.66 11.10 -44.19
CA ASP A 31 -60.85 10.34 -43.82
C ASP A 31 -60.78 8.84 -44.14
N THR A 32 -59.68 8.38 -44.74
CA THR A 32 -59.46 6.96 -45.06
C THR A 32 -58.91 6.15 -43.89
N ILE A 33 -58.42 6.81 -42.83
CA ILE A 33 -57.92 6.14 -41.62
C ILE A 33 -59.10 5.67 -40.77
N THR A 34 -59.11 4.38 -40.47
CA THR A 34 -60.19 3.73 -39.72
C THR A 34 -59.89 3.67 -38.23
N ALA A 35 -60.95 3.59 -37.42
CA ALA A 35 -60.83 3.34 -35.98
C ALA A 35 -60.10 2.01 -35.67
N ALA A 36 -60.18 1.02 -36.57
CA ALA A 36 -59.46 -0.24 -36.43
C ALA A 36 -57.94 -0.03 -36.53
N GLN A 37 -57.47 0.81 -37.45
CA GLN A 37 -56.03 1.13 -37.59
C GLN A 37 -55.47 1.84 -36.35
N LEU A 38 -56.22 2.77 -35.75
CA LEU A 38 -55.83 3.39 -34.47
C LEU A 38 -55.80 2.40 -33.31
N ALA A 39 -56.79 1.49 -33.25
CA ALA A 39 -56.85 0.46 -32.23
C ALA A 39 -55.67 -0.52 -32.34
N ASP A 40 -55.30 -0.90 -33.57
CA ASP A 40 -54.14 -1.76 -33.85
C ASP A 40 -52.83 -1.07 -33.45
N ALA A 41 -52.64 0.21 -33.81
CA ALA A 41 -51.47 0.99 -33.40
C ALA A 41 -51.39 1.15 -31.86
N THR A 42 -52.53 1.33 -31.18
CA THR A 42 -52.59 1.35 -29.71
C THR A 42 -52.19 0.00 -29.11
N ALA A 43 -52.67 -1.11 -29.69
CA ALA A 43 -52.32 -2.46 -29.25
C ALA A 43 -50.84 -2.78 -29.50
N GLU A 44 -50.26 -2.25 -30.58
CA GLU A 44 -48.84 -2.34 -30.90
C GLU A 44 -47.98 -1.63 -29.85
N ILE A 45 -48.34 -0.40 -29.45
CA ILE A 45 -47.68 0.33 -28.35
C ILE A 45 -47.71 -0.51 -27.08
N ARG A 46 -48.89 -1.01 -26.68
CA ARG A 46 -49.03 -1.82 -25.46
C ARG A 46 -48.16 -3.08 -25.49
N THR A 47 -48.07 -3.72 -26.65
CA THR A 47 -47.21 -4.90 -26.84
C THR A 47 -45.73 -4.53 -26.74
N ALA A 48 -45.31 -3.38 -27.28
CA ALA A 48 -43.95 -2.88 -27.17
C ALA A 48 -43.58 -2.51 -25.72
N GLU A 49 -44.49 -1.91 -24.95
CA GLU A 49 -44.28 -1.60 -23.53
C GLU A 49 -44.05 -2.87 -22.69
N LEU A 50 -44.87 -3.91 -22.89
CA LEU A 50 -44.69 -5.20 -22.21
C LEU A 50 -43.36 -5.88 -22.57
N ARG A 51 -42.90 -5.70 -23.82
CA ARG A 51 -41.59 -6.23 -24.25
C ARG A 51 -40.43 -5.47 -23.59
N LEU A 52 -40.54 -4.16 -23.45
CA LEU A 52 -39.56 -3.34 -22.75
C LEU A 52 -39.47 -3.75 -21.27
N GLU A 53 -40.61 -3.86 -20.59
CA GLU A 53 -40.67 -4.30 -19.19
C GLU A 53 -40.06 -5.70 -19.00
N ALA A 54 -40.31 -6.62 -19.95
CA ALA A 54 -39.72 -7.95 -19.92
C ALA A 54 -38.20 -7.93 -20.12
N ALA A 55 -37.68 -7.08 -21.02
CA ALA A 55 -36.25 -6.90 -21.26
C ALA A 55 -35.55 -6.30 -20.04
N GLU A 56 -36.12 -5.25 -19.45
CA GLU A 56 -35.59 -4.61 -18.22
C GLU A 56 -35.51 -5.60 -17.06
N ARG A 57 -36.55 -6.43 -16.85
CA ARG A 57 -36.52 -7.49 -15.82
C ARG A 57 -35.47 -8.58 -16.11
N ALA A 58 -35.24 -8.92 -17.38
CA ALA A 58 -34.22 -9.90 -17.74
C ALA A 58 -32.81 -9.35 -17.47
N GLU A 59 -32.57 -8.08 -17.80
CA GLU A 59 -31.31 -7.38 -17.53
C GLU A 59 -31.06 -7.24 -16.02
N GLN A 60 -32.07 -6.81 -15.25
CA GLN A 60 -31.98 -6.72 -13.79
C GLN A 60 -31.63 -8.06 -13.14
N ARG A 61 -32.29 -9.16 -13.54
CA ARG A 61 -31.97 -10.50 -13.02
C ARG A 61 -30.53 -10.92 -13.34
N THR A 62 -30.05 -10.58 -14.54
CA THR A 62 -28.67 -10.87 -14.95
C THR A 62 -27.68 -10.06 -14.11
N ALA A 63 -27.94 -8.78 -13.92
CA ALA A 63 -27.11 -7.90 -13.09
C ALA A 63 -27.12 -8.30 -11.61
N GLU A 64 -28.26 -8.75 -11.08
CA GLU A 64 -28.37 -9.30 -9.72
C GLU A 64 -27.59 -10.61 -9.56
N ALA A 65 -27.71 -11.53 -10.52
CA ALA A 65 -26.94 -12.77 -10.52
C ALA A 65 -25.43 -12.50 -10.59
N ALA A 66 -24.99 -11.56 -11.44
CA ALA A 66 -23.60 -11.14 -11.52
C ALA A 66 -23.11 -10.54 -10.20
N ARG A 67 -23.88 -9.63 -9.58
CA ARG A 67 -23.55 -9.05 -8.27
C ARG A 67 -23.48 -10.10 -7.17
N ALA A 68 -24.41 -11.06 -7.16
CA ALA A 68 -24.40 -12.14 -6.17
C ALA A 68 -23.19 -13.06 -6.34
N HIS A 69 -22.79 -13.36 -7.59
CA HIS A 69 -21.60 -14.13 -7.89
C HIS A 69 -20.33 -13.41 -7.40
N GLU A 70 -20.15 -12.13 -7.76
CA GLU A 70 -19.01 -11.33 -7.30
C GLU A 70 -18.93 -11.23 -5.77
N ALA A 71 -20.08 -11.05 -5.11
CA ALA A 71 -20.14 -11.04 -3.65
C ALA A 71 -19.70 -12.38 -3.03
N ASP A 72 -20.01 -13.50 -3.67
CA ASP A 72 -19.55 -14.83 -3.23
C ASP A 72 -18.03 -14.99 -3.43
N VAL A 73 -17.50 -14.56 -4.57
CA VAL A 73 -16.05 -14.58 -4.85
C VAL A 73 -15.30 -13.76 -3.81
N VAL A 74 -15.72 -12.52 -3.54
CA VAL A 74 -15.10 -11.65 -2.54
C VAL A 74 -15.13 -12.28 -1.15
N ARG A 75 -16.23 -12.92 -0.77
CA ARG A 75 -16.33 -13.63 0.52
C ARG A 75 -15.36 -14.79 0.60
N GLN A 76 -15.23 -15.61 -0.45
CA GLN A 76 -14.29 -16.73 -0.47
C GLN A 76 -12.84 -16.25 -0.40
N GLU A 77 -12.48 -15.17 -1.10
CA GLU A 77 -11.16 -14.55 -1.02
C GLU A 77 -10.87 -14.01 0.38
N PHE A 78 -11.86 -13.37 1.01
CA PHE A 78 -11.73 -12.87 2.38
C PHE A 78 -11.55 -14.01 3.39
N GLU A 79 -12.31 -15.09 3.27
CA GLU A 79 -12.15 -16.31 4.08
C GLU A 79 -10.78 -16.95 3.86
N HIS A 80 -10.30 -16.97 2.62
CA HIS A 80 -8.96 -17.44 2.31
C HIS A 80 -7.89 -16.57 3.00
N LEU A 81 -7.98 -15.24 2.85
CA LEU A 81 -7.04 -14.28 3.44
C LEU A 81 -7.00 -14.38 4.96
N THR A 82 -8.17 -14.38 5.60
CA THR A 82 -8.28 -14.43 7.07
C THR A 82 -7.98 -15.82 7.63
N GLY A 83 -8.29 -16.88 6.87
CA GLY A 83 -7.99 -18.27 7.19
C GLY A 83 -6.55 -18.68 6.89
N LYS A 84 -6.35 -19.43 5.80
CA LYS A 84 -5.04 -20.01 5.43
C LYS A 84 -4.02 -18.97 4.97
N GLY A 85 -4.47 -17.90 4.31
CA GLY A 85 -3.63 -16.80 3.84
C GLY A 85 -2.89 -16.10 4.97
N SER A 86 -3.50 -15.98 6.15
CA SER A 86 -2.90 -15.35 7.33
C SER A 86 -2.02 -16.29 8.17
N GLU A 87 -1.99 -17.60 7.89
CA GLU A 87 -1.36 -18.59 8.76
C GLU A 87 0.15 -18.35 8.92
N LYS A 88 0.84 -18.04 7.82
CA LYS A 88 2.28 -17.71 7.84
C LYS A 88 2.55 -16.46 8.68
N ALA A 89 1.72 -15.42 8.54
CA ALA A 89 1.85 -14.19 9.30
C ALA A 89 1.60 -14.42 10.80
N ARG A 90 0.56 -15.20 11.16
CA ARG A 90 0.28 -15.58 12.55
C ARG A 90 1.42 -16.37 13.19
N LYS A 91 2.00 -17.34 12.46
CA LYS A 91 3.18 -18.09 12.91
C LYS A 91 4.38 -17.19 13.12
N ALA A 92 4.68 -16.30 12.18
CA ALA A 92 5.78 -15.34 12.31
C ALA A 92 5.57 -14.37 13.50
N TYR A 93 4.34 -13.88 13.70
CA TYR A 93 4.00 -13.04 14.85
C TYR A 93 4.19 -13.76 16.18
N ALA A 94 3.70 -15.00 16.30
CA ALA A 94 3.88 -15.80 17.51
C ALA A 94 5.38 -16.06 17.81
N ALA A 95 6.18 -16.35 16.78
CA ALA A 95 7.62 -16.52 16.90
C ALA A 95 8.31 -15.21 17.32
N ALA A 96 7.92 -14.07 16.76
CA ALA A 96 8.43 -12.76 17.16
C ALA A 96 8.11 -12.45 18.63
N VAL A 97 6.87 -12.66 19.07
CA VAL A 97 6.48 -12.48 20.48
C VAL A 97 7.30 -13.37 21.41
N ALA A 98 7.51 -14.64 21.04
CA ALA A 98 8.34 -15.55 21.83
C ALA A 98 9.80 -15.05 21.93
N ALA A 99 10.39 -14.65 20.81
CA ALA A 99 11.75 -14.12 20.78
C ALA A 99 11.90 -12.83 21.60
N LEU A 100 10.92 -11.92 21.52
CA LEU A 100 10.92 -10.67 22.29
C LEU A 100 10.82 -10.93 23.80
N ARG A 101 10.00 -11.90 24.23
CA ARG A 101 9.94 -12.31 25.65
C ARG A 101 11.28 -12.82 26.15
N THR A 102 11.96 -13.66 25.37
CA THR A 102 13.31 -14.15 25.71
C THR A 102 14.29 -12.99 25.80
N LEU A 103 14.29 -12.09 24.82
CA LEU A 103 15.17 -10.91 24.82
C LEU A 103 14.96 -10.04 26.05
N THR A 104 13.70 -9.75 26.42
CA THR A 104 13.38 -8.99 27.63
C THR A 104 13.88 -9.68 28.91
N ALA A 105 13.75 -11.01 29.01
CA ALA A 105 14.22 -11.77 30.16
C ALA A 105 15.75 -11.70 30.30
N GLU A 106 16.48 -11.90 29.20
CA GLU A 106 17.95 -11.81 29.18
C GLU A 106 18.43 -10.38 29.46
N ALA A 107 17.74 -9.36 28.94
CA ALA A 107 18.07 -7.96 29.19
C ALA A 107 17.93 -7.61 30.69
N ASN A 108 16.88 -8.12 31.35
CA ASN A 108 16.71 -7.98 32.80
C ASN A 108 17.83 -8.73 33.57
N GLY A 109 18.19 -9.94 33.15
CA GLY A 109 19.29 -10.69 33.75
C GLY A 109 20.64 -9.96 33.66
N LEU A 110 20.94 -9.34 32.51
CA LEU A 110 22.12 -8.48 32.32
C LEU A 110 22.11 -7.26 33.25
N ARG A 111 20.96 -6.60 33.38
CA ARG A 111 20.76 -5.47 34.28
C ARG A 111 21.03 -5.87 35.73
N ASP A 112 20.45 -6.97 36.19
CA ASP A 112 20.58 -7.43 37.58
C ASP A 112 22.02 -7.87 37.89
N THR A 113 22.64 -8.60 36.96
CA THR A 113 24.05 -9.01 37.06
C THR A 113 24.98 -7.79 37.15
N ARG A 114 24.72 -6.75 36.36
CA ARG A 114 25.47 -5.48 36.44
C ARG A 114 25.31 -4.82 37.80
N ALA A 115 24.08 -4.72 38.31
CA ALA A 115 23.83 -4.13 39.62
C ALA A 115 24.62 -4.87 40.72
N ALA A 116 24.65 -6.20 40.67
CA ALA A 116 25.44 -7.02 41.58
C ALA A 116 26.95 -6.81 41.44
N LEU A 117 27.47 -6.72 40.20
CA LEU A 117 28.88 -6.47 39.94
C LEU A 117 29.30 -5.08 40.44
N GLN A 118 28.50 -4.05 40.19
CA GLN A 118 28.76 -2.69 40.63
C GLN A 118 28.79 -2.58 42.16
N ALA A 119 27.87 -3.26 42.85
CA ALA A 119 27.89 -3.33 44.31
C ALA A 119 29.19 -3.98 44.83
N ARG A 120 29.62 -5.11 44.22
CA ARG A 120 30.87 -5.79 44.59
C ARG A 120 32.11 -4.94 44.32
N ALA A 121 32.16 -4.25 43.18
CA ALA A 121 33.27 -3.38 42.82
C ALA A 121 33.42 -2.21 43.80
N SER A 122 32.29 -1.59 44.17
CA SER A 122 32.25 -0.53 45.19
C SER A 122 32.76 -1.02 46.54
N MET A 123 32.35 -2.21 47.00
CA MET A 123 32.86 -2.81 48.24
C MET A 123 34.36 -3.11 48.19
N ALA A 124 34.90 -3.43 47.01
CA ALA A 124 36.30 -3.72 46.81
C ALA A 124 37.17 -2.46 46.56
N GLY A 125 36.57 -1.28 46.45
CA GLY A 125 37.27 -0.04 46.08
C GLY A 125 37.81 -0.06 44.64
N VAL A 126 37.17 -0.81 43.74
CA VAL A 126 37.55 -0.92 42.33
C VAL A 126 36.60 -0.11 41.47
N ASP A 127 37.14 0.78 40.64
CA ASP A 127 36.37 1.50 39.64
C ASP A 127 36.17 0.62 38.39
N LEU A 128 34.91 0.43 38.00
CA LEU A 128 34.57 -0.27 36.77
C LEU A 128 34.70 0.68 35.57
N PRO A 129 35.19 0.18 34.42
CA PRO A 129 35.20 0.98 33.19
C PRO A 129 33.80 1.41 32.80
N PHE A 130 33.70 2.61 32.20
CA PHE A 130 32.44 3.14 31.71
C PHE A 130 31.86 2.20 30.63
N TRP A 131 30.61 1.79 30.84
CA TRP A 131 29.82 1.04 29.88
C TRP A 131 28.60 1.86 29.50
N ASP A 132 28.49 2.15 28.21
CA ASP A 132 27.32 2.80 27.60
C ASP A 132 26.08 1.95 27.88
N SER A 133 25.32 2.35 28.90
CA SER A 133 24.13 1.62 29.36
C SER A 133 23.09 1.54 28.25
N GLU A 134 22.95 2.54 27.39
CA GLU A 134 21.98 2.51 26.29
C GLU A 134 22.33 1.51 25.18
N ARG A 135 23.59 1.04 25.16
CA ARG A 135 24.05 0.00 24.23
C ARG A 135 24.17 -1.38 24.85
N VAL A 136 24.34 -1.47 26.18
CA VAL A 136 24.80 -2.69 26.87
C VAL A 136 23.90 -3.14 28.01
N VAL A 137 23.12 -2.24 28.64
CA VAL A 137 22.14 -2.61 29.68
C VAL A 137 20.83 -1.85 29.55
N ASP A 138 19.78 -2.59 29.20
CA ASP A 138 18.44 -2.06 28.97
C ASP A 138 17.41 -2.80 29.82
N GLY A 139 16.79 -2.10 30.78
CA GLY A 139 15.75 -2.70 31.61
C GLY A 139 14.50 -2.96 30.77
N GLY A 140 14.01 -4.20 30.73
CA GLY A 140 12.88 -4.58 29.87
C GLY A 140 13.24 -4.79 28.39
N GLY A 141 14.41 -4.34 27.93
CA GLY A 141 14.90 -4.55 26.56
C GLY A 141 14.26 -3.66 25.49
N GLU A 142 13.56 -2.58 25.85
CA GLU A 142 12.83 -1.72 24.89
C GLU A 142 13.74 -1.06 23.84
N SER A 143 14.90 -0.55 24.24
CA SER A 143 15.91 0.02 23.35
C SER A 143 16.48 -1.04 22.42
N TYR A 144 16.70 -2.26 22.91
CA TYR A 144 17.17 -3.39 22.09
C TYR A 144 16.12 -3.80 21.06
N ILE A 145 14.85 -3.89 21.48
CA ILE A 145 13.73 -4.22 20.62
C ILE A 145 13.58 -3.15 19.53
N ASN A 146 13.63 -1.87 19.88
CA ASN A 146 13.56 -0.78 18.91
C ASN A 146 14.69 -0.83 17.88
N ARG A 147 15.92 -1.18 18.30
CA ARG A 147 17.04 -1.36 17.38
C ARG A 147 16.89 -2.60 16.52
N ALA A 148 16.43 -3.73 17.07
CA ALA A 148 16.15 -4.93 16.31
C ALA A 148 15.05 -4.70 15.26
N ILE A 149 14.02 -3.90 15.57
CA ILE A 149 12.98 -3.50 14.62
C ILE A 149 13.57 -2.67 13.48
N LYS A 150 14.41 -1.67 13.79
CA LYS A 150 15.11 -0.87 12.78
C LYS A 150 15.97 -1.74 11.87
N GLU A 151 16.78 -2.62 12.45
CA GLU A 151 17.64 -3.55 11.70
C GLU A 151 16.83 -4.51 10.82
N ALA A 152 15.73 -5.07 11.34
CA ALA A 152 14.84 -5.95 10.58
C ALA A 152 14.13 -5.24 9.42
N ARG A 153 13.92 -3.92 9.52
CA ARG A 153 13.43 -3.07 8.42
C ARG A 153 14.51 -2.70 7.41
N GLY A 154 15.77 -3.01 7.70
CA GLY A 154 16.92 -2.62 6.89
C GLY A 154 17.40 -1.19 7.13
N ASP A 155 16.95 -0.55 8.22
CA ASP A 155 17.44 0.78 8.58
C ASP A 155 18.93 0.70 8.96
N VAL A 156 19.71 1.66 8.47
CA VAL A 156 21.15 1.73 8.79
C VAL A 156 21.31 2.14 10.25
N LEU A 157 21.89 1.23 11.04
CA LEU A 157 22.32 1.55 12.40
C LEU A 157 23.62 2.36 12.34
N THR A 158 23.71 3.43 13.13
CA THR A 158 24.94 4.25 13.20
C THR A 158 26.11 3.48 13.80
N HIS A 159 25.86 2.46 14.62
CA HIS A 159 26.86 1.61 15.25
C HIS A 159 26.30 0.20 15.42
N ALA A 160 27.20 -0.81 15.43
CA ALA A 160 26.82 -2.18 15.78
C ALA A 160 26.17 -2.25 17.17
N HIS A 161 25.19 -3.14 17.33
CA HIS A 161 24.59 -3.42 18.62
C HIS A 161 25.57 -4.21 19.51
N ALA A 162 25.53 -4.03 20.83
CA ALA A 162 26.39 -4.82 21.72
C ALA A 162 26.07 -6.33 21.68
N LEU A 163 24.82 -6.67 21.38
CA LEU A 163 24.35 -8.06 21.19
C LEU A 163 24.71 -8.66 19.82
N HIS A 164 25.30 -7.89 18.90
CA HIS A 164 25.83 -8.45 17.66
C HIS A 164 27.03 -9.33 17.98
N ASP A 165 27.16 -10.46 17.28
CA ASP A 165 28.34 -11.31 17.35
C ASP A 165 29.58 -10.60 16.77
N ASP A 166 30.76 -11.17 17.02
CA ASP A 166 32.02 -10.58 16.55
C ASP A 166 32.06 -10.41 15.04
N LYS A 167 31.45 -11.35 14.31
CA LYS A 167 31.34 -11.29 12.86
C LYS A 167 30.53 -10.07 12.44
N ARG A 168 29.34 -9.85 13.01
CA ARG A 168 28.50 -8.69 12.68
C ARG A 168 29.14 -7.38 13.10
N ARG A 169 29.81 -7.35 14.25
CA ARG A 169 30.59 -6.18 14.67
C ARG A 169 31.71 -5.85 13.68
N ALA A 170 32.44 -6.85 13.20
CA ALA A 170 33.48 -6.67 12.20
C ALA A 170 32.91 -6.19 10.84
N GLU A 171 31.77 -6.72 10.41
CA GLU A 171 31.08 -6.28 9.20
C GLU A 171 30.64 -4.81 9.30
N PHE A 172 30.09 -4.40 10.44
CA PHE A 172 29.72 -3.00 10.70
C PHE A 172 30.95 -2.09 10.72
N ALA A 173 32.04 -2.50 11.37
CA ALA A 173 33.28 -1.72 11.40
C ALA A 173 33.87 -1.53 9.99
N ALA A 174 33.89 -2.60 9.19
CA ALA A 174 34.34 -2.52 7.80
C ALA A 174 33.42 -1.62 6.94
N ALA A 175 32.10 -1.67 7.15
CA ALA A 175 31.16 -0.79 6.47
C ALA A 175 31.37 0.68 6.84
N ALA A 176 31.57 1.00 8.12
CA ALA A 176 31.85 2.36 8.58
C ALA A 176 33.17 2.90 8.01
N GLN A 177 34.23 2.09 8.00
CA GLN A 177 35.52 2.47 7.40
C GLN A 177 35.39 2.76 5.89
N ARG A 178 34.59 1.97 5.16
CA ARG A 178 34.30 2.22 3.74
C ARG A 178 33.55 3.54 3.54
N ALA A 179 32.54 3.82 4.37
CA ALA A 179 31.77 5.06 4.30
C ALA A 179 32.67 6.29 4.57
N GLU A 180 33.49 6.24 5.63
CA GLU A 180 34.44 7.30 5.97
C GLU A 180 35.45 7.54 4.84
N LYS A 181 35.95 6.46 4.21
CA LYS A 181 36.84 6.58 3.06
C LYS A 181 36.15 7.27 1.87
N LEU A 182 34.92 6.87 1.53
CA LEU A 182 34.15 7.49 0.45
C LEU A 182 33.82 8.95 0.72
N ASP A 183 33.61 9.33 1.98
CA ASP A 183 33.38 10.72 2.38
C ASP A 183 34.65 11.55 2.30
N ARG A 184 35.79 11.01 2.72
CA ARG A 184 37.11 11.65 2.50
C ARG A 184 37.39 11.86 1.01
N GLU A 185 37.22 10.83 0.18
CA GLU A 185 37.43 10.94 -1.26
C GLU A 185 36.48 11.97 -1.91
N ARG A 186 35.23 12.07 -1.44
CA ARG A 186 34.29 13.10 -1.88
C ARG A 186 34.72 14.50 -1.45
N HIS A 187 35.17 14.66 -0.21
CA HIS A 187 35.65 15.94 0.30
C HIS A 187 36.93 16.38 -0.43
N GLU A 188 37.88 15.48 -0.65
CA GLU A 188 39.10 15.75 -1.42
C GLU A 188 38.79 16.17 -2.86
N ARG A 189 37.85 15.49 -3.54
CA ARG A 189 37.40 15.90 -4.88
C ARG A 189 36.71 17.26 -4.88
N PHE A 190 35.91 17.55 -3.84
CA PHE A 190 35.27 18.84 -3.70
C PHE A 190 36.29 19.96 -3.50
N MET A 191 37.27 19.78 -2.60
CA MET A 191 38.34 20.76 -2.37
C MET A 191 39.21 20.96 -3.62
N ALA A 192 39.58 19.89 -4.32
CA ALA A 192 40.33 19.98 -5.57
C ALA A 192 39.57 20.75 -6.65
N ASN A 193 38.25 20.55 -6.79
CA ASN A 193 37.44 21.32 -7.72
C ASN A 193 37.30 22.80 -7.30
N THR A 194 37.28 23.08 -6.01
CA THR A 194 37.16 24.44 -5.47
C THR A 194 38.47 25.22 -5.70
N GLU A 195 39.63 24.60 -5.50
CA GLU A 195 40.93 25.19 -5.81
C GLU A 195 41.08 25.49 -7.32
N VAL A 196 40.63 24.57 -8.18
CA VAL A 196 40.63 24.76 -9.64
C VAL A 196 39.71 25.92 -10.06
N THR A 197 38.54 26.07 -9.43
CA THR A 197 37.62 27.18 -9.74
C THR A 197 38.15 28.53 -9.25
N ASP A 198 38.78 28.58 -8.08
CA ASP A 198 39.44 29.77 -7.56
C ASP A 198 40.63 30.20 -8.44
N GLU A 199 41.43 29.25 -8.94
CA GLU A 199 42.58 29.53 -9.81
C GLU A 199 42.14 30.01 -11.20
N LEU A 200 41.07 29.44 -11.76
CA LEU A 200 40.44 29.93 -12.98
C LEU A 200 39.84 31.34 -12.80
N GLY A 201 39.17 31.60 -11.69
CA GLY A 201 38.63 32.93 -11.36
C GLY A 201 39.72 34.00 -11.29
N ARG A 202 40.86 33.70 -10.67
CA ARG A 202 42.01 34.62 -10.60
C ARG A 202 42.66 34.87 -11.95
N ARG A 203 42.74 33.86 -12.83
CA ARG A 203 43.26 34.04 -14.20
C ARG A 203 42.36 34.92 -15.06
N VAL A 204 41.04 34.73 -14.99
CA VAL A 204 40.09 35.58 -15.74
C VAL A 204 40.18 37.04 -15.30
N VAL A 205 40.38 37.32 -14.00
CA VAL A 205 40.57 38.70 -13.53
C VAL A 205 41.90 39.29 -14.03
N ALA A 206 42.98 38.50 -14.05
CA ALA A 206 44.28 38.95 -14.56
C ALA A 206 44.28 39.24 -16.07
N ASP A 207 43.49 38.50 -16.86
CA ASP A 207 43.35 38.71 -18.32
C ASP A 207 42.39 39.86 -18.69
N VAL A 208 41.55 40.32 -17.75
CA VAL A 208 40.67 41.49 -17.95
C VAL A 208 41.39 42.82 -17.65
N ASP A 209 42.46 42.77 -16.86
CA ASP A 209 43.26 43.95 -16.48
C ASP A 209 44.54 44.15 -17.34
N ALA A 210 44.76 43.30 -18.35
CA ALA A 210 45.91 43.35 -19.29
C ALA A 210 45.52 43.92 -20.66
#